data_AF-A0A916TGG2-F1
#
_entry.id   AF-A0A916TGG2-F1
#
_cell.length_a   1.000
_cell.length_b   1.000
_cell.length_c   1.000
_cell.angle_alpha   90.00
_cell.angle_beta   90.00
_cell.angle_gamma   90.00
#
_symmetry.space_group_name_H-M   'P 1'
#
loop_
_entity.id
_entity.type
_entity.pdbx_description
1 polymer ?
#
loop_
_entity_poly.entity_id
_entity_poly.type
_entity_poly.pdbx_seq_one_letter_code
_entity_poly.pdbx_strand_id
1 'polypeptide(L)'
;MSRLSVRSTATSHKPSDTLPVAAEPDSAEEPEPKPTTESTTKRAYSPRHSGVGFMDGYGVISGDYVRELAKRTSAVIRPINPNGKPLRPHLPSDPYRPSTAMNLFIRIRDGYCTVPGCDKPAFAGDLDHVHEYDHDNPAAGGQTTAAGLATKCRMHHQMKTDGVFLDDQYIDATGKARQIFYTQNGTTIHGHAESGDDLFPTLRDITFTNPQPPKHPPPQPNTPESPTRRRPRLADTHARRRQERERNRKALGGEHADQTRLGAHDPPPY
;
A
#
# COMPACT_ATOMS: atom_id res chain seq x y z
N MET A 1 3.40 -3.69 -58.69
CA MET A 1 2.96 -3.23 -60.02
C MET A 1 1.44 -3.32 -60.02
N SER A 2 0.63 -2.31 -60.37
CA SER A 2 0.90 -1.17 -61.26
C SER A 2 0.45 0.17 -60.68
N ARG A 3 1.06 1.26 -61.19
CA ARG A 3 0.56 2.63 -61.02
C ARG A 3 -0.66 2.84 -61.91
N LEU A 4 -1.56 3.76 -61.55
CA LEU A 4 -2.21 4.62 -62.54
C LEU A 4 -2.42 6.02 -61.94
N SER A 5 -2.05 7.04 -62.70
CA SER A 5 -2.21 8.45 -62.35
C SER A 5 -2.87 9.13 -63.55
N VAL A 6 -3.87 9.98 -63.31
CA VAL A 6 -4.38 10.90 -64.33
C VAL A 6 -4.62 12.26 -63.67
N ARG A 7 -4.10 13.32 -64.31
CA ARG A 7 -4.33 14.72 -63.95
C ARG A 7 -5.27 15.36 -64.97
N SER A 8 -6.15 16.21 -64.46
CA SER A 8 -6.54 17.53 -65.00
C SER A 8 -6.84 17.73 -66.49
N THR A 9 -8.01 18.31 -66.77
CA THR A 9 -8.14 19.50 -67.64
C THR A 9 -9.28 20.40 -67.15
N ALA A 10 -9.08 21.72 -67.19
CA ALA A 10 -10.08 22.73 -66.83
C ALA A 10 -10.38 23.65 -68.03
N THR A 11 -11.55 24.28 -68.06
CA THR A 11 -11.97 25.38 -68.97
C THR A 11 -13.30 25.94 -68.41
N SER A 12 -13.67 27.23 -68.45
CA SER A 12 -12.98 28.53 -68.47
C SER A 12 -14.09 29.62 -68.43
N HIS A 13 -13.96 30.69 -67.64
CA HIS A 13 -14.15 32.11 -68.03
C HIS A 13 -14.00 33.08 -66.83
N LYS A 14 -13.86 34.38 -67.10
CA LYS A 14 -13.22 35.44 -66.29
C LYS A 14 -13.98 36.78 -66.50
N PRO A 15 -13.47 37.94 -66.04
CA PRO A 15 -13.29 38.49 -64.68
C PRO A 15 -14.57 39.28 -64.23
N SER A 16 -14.71 39.94 -63.06
CA SER A 16 -14.15 41.26 -62.60
C SER A 16 -15.23 41.88 -61.66
N ASP A 17 -15.03 42.76 -60.66
CA ASP A 17 -13.82 43.39 -60.09
C ASP A 17 -14.08 43.96 -58.66
N THR A 18 -13.16 44.79 -58.11
CA THR A 18 -13.27 45.69 -56.93
C THR A 18 -13.47 45.09 -55.51
N LEU A 19 -12.50 45.38 -54.63
CA LEU A 19 -12.66 45.43 -53.16
C LEU A 19 -13.02 46.86 -52.73
N PRO A 20 -13.62 47.05 -51.53
CA PRO A 20 -12.77 47.48 -50.42
C PRO A 20 -13.08 46.83 -49.06
N VAL A 21 -12.22 47.16 -48.09
CA VAL A 21 -12.10 46.61 -46.73
C VAL A 21 -13.25 47.01 -45.80
N ALA A 22 -13.67 46.08 -44.94
CA ALA A 22 -14.32 46.34 -43.64
C ALA A 22 -13.62 45.42 -42.61
N ALA A 23 -12.83 45.97 -41.69
CA ALA A 23 -13.25 46.45 -40.37
C ALA A 23 -13.43 45.29 -39.36
N GLU A 24 -12.45 45.17 -38.46
CA GLU A 24 -12.44 44.20 -37.34
C GLU A 24 -13.50 44.57 -36.29
N PRO A 25 -14.19 43.59 -35.69
CA PRO A 25 -14.85 43.75 -34.41
C PRO A 25 -13.94 43.25 -33.27
N ASP A 26 -13.50 44.24 -32.51
CA ASP A 26 -13.17 44.32 -31.07
C ASP A 26 -13.21 43.05 -30.17
N SER A 27 -12.37 43.09 -29.14
CA SER A 27 -12.13 41.98 -28.21
C SER A 27 -13.26 41.79 -27.20
N ALA A 28 -13.74 40.55 -27.05
CA ALA A 28 -14.61 40.15 -25.95
C ALA A 28 -13.85 39.27 -24.95
N GLU A 29 -13.79 39.74 -23.71
CA GLU A 29 -13.04 39.20 -22.57
C GLU A 29 -13.57 37.81 -22.13
N GLU A 30 -12.71 36.80 -22.05
CA GLU A 30 -13.09 35.47 -21.52
C GLU A 30 -13.32 35.54 -20.00
N PRO A 31 -14.45 35.02 -19.47
CA PRO A 31 -14.70 35.05 -18.03
C PRO A 31 -13.89 33.99 -17.28
N GLU A 32 -13.18 34.41 -16.22
CA GLU A 32 -12.39 33.52 -15.37
C GLU A 32 -13.21 32.34 -14.79
N PRO A 33 -12.63 31.11 -14.73
CA PRO A 33 -13.31 29.95 -14.19
C PRO A 33 -13.45 30.03 -12.66
N LYS A 34 -14.69 30.16 -12.18
CA LYS A 34 -15.01 30.09 -10.75
C LYS A 34 -14.68 28.70 -10.16
N PRO A 35 -14.18 28.62 -8.90
CA PRO A 35 -13.82 27.35 -8.29
C PRO A 35 -15.06 26.49 -8.06
N THR A 36 -15.17 25.38 -8.81
CA THR A 36 -16.19 24.36 -8.57
C THR A 36 -15.89 23.62 -7.28
N THR A 37 -16.81 23.70 -6.32
CA THR A 37 -16.78 22.90 -5.10
C THR A 37 -16.77 21.40 -5.44
N GLU A 38 -15.88 20.63 -4.79
CA GLU A 38 -15.79 19.18 -4.98
C GLU A 38 -17.04 18.49 -4.43
N SER A 39 -18.05 18.35 -5.31
CA SER A 39 -19.20 17.49 -5.06
C SER A 39 -18.72 16.05 -4.94
N THR A 40 -18.88 15.47 -3.74
CA THR A 40 -18.60 14.06 -3.44
C THR A 40 -19.60 13.14 -4.15
N THR A 41 -19.45 13.06 -5.47
CA THR A 41 -20.27 12.19 -6.31
C THR A 41 -19.92 10.73 -6.03
N LYS A 42 -20.86 10.02 -5.42
CA LYS A 42 -20.85 8.54 -5.43
C LYS A 42 -20.75 8.10 -6.89
N ARG A 43 -19.58 7.59 -7.29
CA ARG A 43 -19.34 7.03 -8.63
C ARG A 43 -20.42 5.99 -8.92
N ALA A 44 -21.32 6.30 -9.86
CA ALA A 44 -22.40 5.40 -10.22
C ALA A 44 -21.83 4.09 -10.79
N TYR A 45 -22.33 2.96 -10.30
CA TYR A 45 -21.91 1.63 -10.72
C TYR A 45 -22.28 1.40 -12.20
N SER A 46 -21.27 1.37 -13.08
CA SER A 46 -21.48 1.01 -14.49
C SER A 46 -21.62 -0.52 -14.60
N PRO A 47 -22.69 -1.04 -15.23
CA PRO A 47 -22.92 -2.48 -15.33
C PRO A 47 -21.85 -3.22 -16.15
N ARG A 48 -20.93 -2.52 -16.84
CA ARG A 48 -19.78 -3.11 -17.53
C ARG A 48 -18.59 -3.42 -16.62
N HIS A 49 -18.51 -2.81 -15.44
CA HIS A 49 -17.38 -2.97 -14.51
C HIS A 49 -17.90 -3.61 -13.23
N SER A 50 -18.02 -4.93 -13.25
CA SER A 50 -18.79 -5.68 -12.27
C SER A 50 -18.09 -5.86 -10.90
N GLY A 51 -17.00 -5.13 -10.68
CA GLY A 51 -16.08 -5.27 -9.55
C GLY A 51 -15.07 -6.40 -9.75
N VAL A 52 -14.07 -6.45 -8.88
CA VAL A 52 -13.17 -7.59 -8.70
C VAL A 52 -13.46 -8.28 -7.38
N GLY A 53 -13.07 -9.55 -7.27
CA GLY A 53 -13.05 -10.32 -6.04
C GLY A 53 -11.74 -11.07 -5.89
N PHE A 54 -11.53 -11.68 -4.73
CA PHE A 54 -10.41 -12.56 -4.47
C PHE A 54 -10.93 -13.91 -3.93
N MET A 55 -10.36 -15.00 -4.42
CA MET A 55 -10.61 -16.35 -3.92
C MET A 55 -9.27 -16.92 -3.43
N ASP A 56 -9.19 -17.24 -2.14
CA ASP A 56 -8.01 -17.87 -1.53
C ASP A 56 -7.62 -19.14 -2.28
N GLY A 57 -6.33 -19.29 -2.61
CA GLY A 57 -5.80 -20.38 -3.43
C GLY A 57 -5.94 -20.23 -4.95
N TYR A 58 -6.73 -19.27 -5.45
CA TYR A 58 -6.99 -19.08 -6.90
C TYR A 58 -6.70 -17.65 -7.40
N GLY A 59 -6.75 -16.65 -6.52
CA GLY A 59 -6.44 -15.27 -6.84
C GLY A 59 -7.64 -14.42 -7.23
N VAL A 60 -7.41 -13.46 -8.13
CA VAL A 60 -8.41 -12.47 -8.53
C VAL A 60 -9.48 -13.11 -9.43
N ILE A 61 -10.74 -12.88 -9.09
CA ILE A 61 -11.92 -13.33 -9.83
C ILE A 61 -12.84 -12.15 -10.18
N SER A 62 -13.79 -12.34 -11.11
CA SER A 62 -14.77 -11.29 -11.40
C SER A 62 -15.76 -11.10 -10.25
N GLY A 63 -16.21 -9.87 -10.04
CA GLY A 63 -17.25 -9.57 -9.06
C GLY A 63 -18.60 -10.23 -9.38
N ASP A 64 -18.88 -10.54 -10.66
CA ASP A 64 -20.03 -11.38 -11.03
C ASP A 64 -19.91 -12.79 -10.46
N TYR A 65 -18.75 -13.42 -10.58
CA TYR A 65 -18.54 -14.76 -10.04
C TYR A 65 -18.62 -14.76 -8.50
N VAL A 66 -18.14 -13.70 -7.82
CA VAL A 66 -18.40 -13.51 -6.37
C VAL A 66 -19.90 -13.47 -6.07
N ARG A 67 -20.69 -12.73 -6.86
CA ARG A 67 -22.15 -12.64 -6.67
C ARG A 67 -22.88 -13.95 -6.97
N GLU A 68 -22.40 -14.73 -7.94
CA GLU A 68 -22.93 -16.08 -8.20
C GLU A 68 -22.61 -17.04 -7.05
N LEU A 69 -21.38 -17.03 -6.53
CA LEU A 69 -20.99 -17.80 -5.36
C LEU A 69 -21.85 -17.42 -4.14
N ALA A 70 -22.07 -16.12 -3.92
CA ALA A 70 -22.90 -15.61 -2.82
C ALA A 70 -24.40 -15.96 -2.92
N LYS A 71 -24.90 -16.30 -4.13
CA LYS A 71 -26.29 -16.77 -4.34
C LYS A 71 -26.49 -18.27 -4.07
N ARG A 72 -25.41 -19.06 -3.93
CA ARG A 72 -25.52 -20.51 -3.67
C ARG A 72 -26.14 -20.73 -2.28
N THR A 73 -27.09 -21.66 -2.18
CA THR A 73 -27.75 -22.01 -0.91
C THR A 73 -26.79 -22.55 0.15
N SER A 74 -25.61 -23.05 -0.26
CA SER A 74 -24.53 -23.50 0.62
C SER A 74 -23.55 -22.39 1.04
N ALA A 75 -23.69 -21.15 0.55
CA ALA A 75 -22.77 -20.06 0.84
C ALA A 75 -23.07 -19.40 2.19
N VAL A 76 -22.03 -19.20 3.00
CA VAL A 76 -22.12 -18.52 4.29
C VAL A 76 -21.39 -17.18 4.20
N ILE A 77 -22.14 -16.09 4.18
CA ILE A 77 -21.59 -14.73 4.12
C ILE A 77 -21.28 -14.25 5.55
N ARG A 78 -20.03 -13.86 5.79
CA ARG A 78 -19.57 -13.31 7.08
C ARG A 78 -18.88 -11.96 6.86
N PRO A 79 -19.52 -10.82 7.21
CA PRO A 79 -18.85 -9.52 7.14
C PRO A 79 -17.73 -9.43 8.18
N ILE A 80 -16.58 -8.86 7.79
CA ILE A 80 -15.42 -8.67 8.68
C ILE A 80 -15.72 -7.63 9.76
N ASN A 81 -16.34 -6.51 9.36
CA ASN A 81 -16.76 -5.44 10.27
C ASN A 81 -18.24 -5.05 10.00
N PRO A 82 -19.22 -5.83 10.48
CA PRO A 82 -20.64 -5.56 10.22
C PRO A 82 -21.14 -4.21 10.76
N ASN A 83 -20.48 -3.68 11.79
CA ASN A 83 -20.96 -2.52 12.54
C ASN A 83 -20.20 -1.22 12.18
N GLY A 84 -19.19 -1.28 11.30
CA GLY A 84 -18.32 -0.14 10.94
C GLY A 84 -17.49 0.45 12.09
N LYS A 85 -17.52 -0.14 13.29
CA LYS A 85 -16.80 0.36 14.47
C LYS A 85 -15.36 -0.16 14.48
N PRO A 86 -14.40 0.57 15.07
CA PRO A 86 -13.02 0.08 15.20
C PRO A 86 -12.96 -1.26 15.94
N LEU A 87 -12.30 -2.24 15.33
CA LEU A 87 -12.11 -3.58 15.88
C LEU A 87 -10.94 -3.61 16.87
N ARG A 88 -10.90 -4.60 17.78
CA ARG A 88 -9.76 -4.75 18.71
C ARG A 88 -8.62 -5.53 18.02
N PRO A 89 -7.37 -5.03 17.99
CA PRO A 89 -6.27 -5.72 17.34
C PRO A 89 -5.80 -6.98 18.08
N HIS A 90 -5.96 -7.01 19.40
CA HIS A 90 -5.53 -8.07 20.30
C HIS A 90 -6.41 -8.09 21.57
N LEU A 91 -6.19 -9.04 22.48
CA LEU A 91 -6.84 -9.03 23.80
C LEU A 91 -6.06 -8.11 24.76
N PRO A 92 -6.71 -7.47 25.77
CA PRO A 92 -6.00 -6.63 26.73
C PRO A 92 -4.95 -7.39 27.57
N SER A 93 -5.18 -8.68 27.81
CA SER A 93 -4.28 -9.57 28.57
C SER A 93 -3.11 -10.14 27.75
N ASP A 94 -3.18 -10.04 26.43
CA ASP A 94 -2.15 -10.55 25.50
C ASP A 94 -2.04 -9.58 24.32
N PRO A 95 -1.23 -8.52 24.46
CA PRO A 95 -0.99 -7.55 23.40
C PRO A 95 -0.07 -8.05 22.28
N TYR A 96 0.55 -9.21 22.43
CA TYR A 96 1.36 -9.85 21.39
C TYR A 96 0.48 -10.59 20.37
N ARG A 97 -0.52 -11.35 20.85
CA ARG A 97 -1.32 -12.23 19.99
C ARG A 97 -2.44 -11.48 19.26
N PRO A 98 -2.49 -11.52 17.92
CA PRO A 98 -3.58 -10.94 17.16
C PRO A 98 -4.94 -11.52 17.56
N SER A 99 -5.97 -10.67 17.63
CA SER A 99 -7.36 -11.11 17.80
C SER A 99 -7.82 -11.90 16.57
N THR A 100 -8.88 -12.70 16.69
CA THR A 100 -9.48 -13.41 15.55
C THR A 100 -9.85 -12.47 14.40
N ALA A 101 -10.32 -11.26 14.73
CA ALA A 101 -10.68 -10.24 13.74
C ALA A 101 -9.44 -9.66 13.04
N MET A 102 -8.37 -9.36 13.77
CA MET A 102 -7.09 -8.93 13.18
C MET A 102 -6.48 -10.05 12.33
N ASN A 103 -6.49 -11.30 12.81
CA ASN A 103 -5.96 -12.44 12.08
C ASN A 103 -6.65 -12.64 10.73
N LEU A 104 -7.99 -12.61 10.74
CA LEU A 104 -8.81 -12.71 9.53
C LEU A 104 -8.58 -11.53 8.59
N PHE A 105 -8.54 -10.30 9.11
CA PHE A 105 -8.32 -9.10 8.30
C PHE A 105 -6.97 -9.14 7.58
N ILE A 106 -5.86 -9.42 8.28
CA ILE A 106 -4.52 -9.48 7.68
C ILE A 106 -4.46 -10.52 6.55
N ARG A 107 -5.08 -11.70 6.72
CA ARG A 107 -5.11 -12.73 5.66
C ARG A 107 -5.92 -12.30 4.43
N ILE A 108 -7.06 -11.63 4.65
CA ILE A 108 -7.90 -11.11 3.56
C ILE A 108 -7.23 -9.93 2.84
N ARG A 109 -6.54 -9.08 3.61
CA ARG A 109 -5.79 -7.94 3.11
C ARG A 109 -4.63 -8.40 2.23
N ASP A 110 -3.79 -9.30 2.74
CA ASP A 110 -2.57 -9.71 2.04
C ASP A 110 -2.88 -10.65 0.85
N GLY A 111 -3.86 -11.55 1.00
CA GLY A 111 -4.24 -12.56 0.00
C GLY A 111 -3.21 -13.67 -0.22
N TYR A 112 -1.92 -13.33 -0.18
CA TYR A 112 -0.76 -14.19 -0.32
C TYR A 112 0.32 -13.92 0.75
N CYS A 113 1.44 -14.62 0.65
CA CYS A 113 2.66 -14.33 1.38
C CYS A 113 3.28 -13.01 0.88
N THR A 114 3.40 -12.02 1.75
CA THR A 114 3.95 -10.66 1.49
C THR A 114 5.44 -10.59 1.11
N VAL A 115 6.10 -11.72 0.83
CA VAL A 115 7.49 -11.73 0.34
C VAL A 115 7.46 -11.63 -1.18
N PRO A 116 8.32 -10.81 -1.82
CA PRO A 116 8.10 -10.41 -3.21
C PRO A 116 8.07 -11.62 -4.16
N GLY A 117 7.02 -11.69 -4.98
CA GLY A 117 6.81 -12.79 -5.93
C GLY A 117 6.32 -14.12 -5.31
N CYS A 118 5.98 -14.18 -4.03
CA CYS A 118 5.48 -15.41 -3.41
C CYS A 118 3.95 -15.56 -3.57
N ASP A 119 3.52 -16.61 -4.27
CA ASP A 119 2.12 -16.95 -4.57
C ASP A 119 1.42 -17.76 -3.47
N LYS A 120 2.09 -18.05 -2.34
CA LYS A 120 1.54 -18.94 -1.32
C LYS A 120 0.32 -18.29 -0.63
N PRO A 121 -0.86 -18.96 -0.59
CA PRO A 121 -2.09 -18.34 -0.08
C PRO A 121 -1.95 -17.85 1.36
N ALA A 122 -2.48 -16.67 1.63
CA ALA A 122 -2.37 -16.05 2.95
C ALA A 122 -3.01 -16.93 4.04
N PHE A 123 -4.09 -17.66 3.75
CA PHE A 123 -4.72 -18.56 4.73
C PHE A 123 -3.89 -19.81 5.07
N ALA A 124 -2.90 -20.17 4.23
CA ALA A 124 -1.92 -21.22 4.53
C ALA A 124 -0.63 -20.67 5.21
N GLY A 125 -0.55 -19.35 5.41
CA GLY A 125 0.60 -18.68 6.04
C GLY A 125 0.49 -18.51 7.56
N ASP A 126 1.59 -18.04 8.13
CA ASP A 126 1.69 -17.50 9.48
C ASP A 126 1.54 -15.98 9.45
N LEU A 127 0.98 -15.40 10.52
CA LEU A 127 1.04 -13.96 10.74
C LEU A 127 2.31 -13.63 11.53
N ASP A 128 2.97 -12.58 11.11
CA ASP A 128 4.28 -12.19 11.63
C ASP A 128 4.38 -10.67 11.80
N HIS A 129 5.03 -10.23 12.87
CA HIS A 129 5.26 -8.81 13.11
C HIS A 129 6.39 -8.31 12.22
N VAL A 130 6.12 -7.32 11.36
CA VAL A 130 7.11 -6.75 10.42
C VAL A 130 8.36 -6.29 11.18
N HIS A 131 8.16 -5.58 12.29
CA HIS A 131 9.20 -5.34 13.29
C HIS A 131 9.00 -6.32 14.45
N GLU A 132 10.06 -6.93 14.95
CA GLU A 132 9.92 -7.92 16.01
C GLU A 132 9.27 -7.32 17.27
N TYR A 133 8.27 -8.02 17.81
CA TYR A 133 7.67 -7.68 19.10
C TYR A 133 8.72 -7.82 20.21
N ASP A 134 8.59 -6.97 21.24
CA ASP A 134 9.49 -6.97 22.40
C ASP A 134 8.68 -7.32 23.64
N HIS A 135 8.85 -8.54 24.16
CA HIS A 135 8.07 -9.03 25.29
C HIS A 135 8.46 -8.38 26.63
N ASP A 136 9.69 -7.87 26.74
CA ASP A 136 10.19 -7.22 27.95
C ASP A 136 9.77 -5.74 27.99
N ASN A 137 9.76 -5.07 26.84
CA ASN A 137 9.26 -3.69 26.68
C ASN A 137 8.39 -3.56 25.41
N PRO A 138 7.09 -3.92 25.49
CA PRO A 138 6.16 -3.85 24.37
C PRO A 138 6.21 -2.55 23.57
N ALA A 139 6.31 -1.39 24.24
CA ALA A 139 6.32 -0.09 23.59
C ALA A 139 7.57 0.19 22.72
N ALA A 140 8.65 -0.57 22.90
CA ALA A 140 9.88 -0.48 22.10
C ALA A 140 9.99 -1.53 20.97
N GLY A 141 8.99 -2.41 20.84
CA GLY A 141 8.89 -3.42 19.77
C GLY A 141 7.88 -3.05 18.68
N GLY A 142 7.78 -3.90 17.66
CA GLY A 142 6.71 -3.81 16.67
C GLY A 142 5.34 -4.06 17.30
N GLN A 143 4.36 -3.20 17.01
CA GLN A 143 3.02 -3.32 17.60
C GLN A 143 2.10 -4.24 16.79
N THR A 144 1.32 -5.05 17.49
CA THR A 144 0.23 -5.87 16.95
C THR A 144 -0.87 -4.96 16.38
N THR A 145 -0.74 -4.60 15.11
CA THR A 145 -1.53 -3.59 14.41
C THR A 145 -1.72 -3.99 12.95
N ALA A 146 -2.63 -3.34 12.24
CA ALA A 146 -2.80 -3.56 10.81
C ALA A 146 -1.47 -3.39 10.06
N ALA A 147 -0.83 -2.22 10.16
CA ALA A 147 0.44 -1.93 9.49
C ALA A 147 1.67 -2.63 10.08
N GLY A 148 1.58 -3.18 11.30
CA GLY A 148 2.69 -3.88 11.98
C GLY A 148 2.72 -5.39 11.75
N LEU A 149 1.69 -5.97 11.13
CA LEU A 149 1.58 -7.40 10.84
C LEU A 149 1.57 -7.65 9.33
N ALA A 150 2.16 -8.76 8.91
CA ALA A 150 2.11 -9.25 7.54
C ALA A 150 2.07 -10.77 7.50
N THR A 151 1.44 -11.33 6.47
CA THR A 151 1.34 -12.77 6.27
C THR A 151 2.58 -13.29 5.55
N LYS A 152 3.14 -14.40 6.02
CA LYS A 152 4.28 -15.09 5.39
C LYS A 152 4.01 -16.59 5.35
N CYS A 153 4.36 -17.27 4.26
CA CYS A 153 4.34 -18.74 4.25
C CYS A 153 5.39 -19.29 5.21
N ARG A 154 5.21 -20.52 5.72
CA ARG A 154 6.09 -21.11 6.75
C ARG A 154 7.59 -21.03 6.39
N MET A 155 7.94 -21.29 5.13
CA MET A 155 9.31 -21.16 4.62
C MET A 155 9.86 -19.73 4.78
N HIS A 156 9.13 -18.72 4.29
CA HIS A 156 9.55 -17.32 4.39
C HIS A 156 9.53 -16.78 5.83
N HIS A 157 8.63 -17.28 6.68
CA HIS A 157 8.61 -16.99 8.11
C HIS A 157 9.88 -17.50 8.81
N GLN A 158 10.31 -18.73 8.49
CA GLN A 158 11.58 -19.30 8.98
C GLN A 158 12.78 -18.49 8.45
N MET A 159 12.83 -18.20 7.15
CA MET A 159 13.90 -17.39 6.55
C MET A 159 14.06 -16.01 7.22
N LYS A 160 12.97 -15.34 7.61
CA LYS A 160 13.04 -14.11 8.42
C LYS A 160 13.52 -14.36 9.84
N THR A 161 13.05 -15.44 10.47
CA THR A 161 13.49 -15.82 11.82
C THR A 161 15.00 -16.04 11.85
N ASP A 162 15.55 -16.72 10.84
CA ASP A 162 16.99 -16.97 10.66
C ASP A 162 17.77 -15.72 10.20
N GLY A 163 17.07 -14.71 9.66
CA GLY A 163 17.67 -13.44 9.22
C GLY A 163 18.25 -13.46 7.81
N VAL A 164 17.67 -14.27 6.91
CA VAL A 164 17.98 -14.33 5.48
C VAL A 164 17.57 -13.04 4.75
N PHE A 165 16.57 -12.35 5.29
CA PHE A 165 16.20 -11.00 4.90
C PHE A 165 15.72 -10.20 6.12
N LEU A 166 15.68 -8.89 5.96
CA LEU A 166 15.05 -7.94 6.87
C LEU A 166 13.91 -7.26 6.10
N ASP A 167 12.68 -7.37 6.60
CA ASP A 167 11.52 -6.67 6.04
C ASP A 167 11.20 -5.41 6.83
N ASP A 168 10.76 -4.37 6.13
CA ASP A 168 10.29 -3.13 6.72
C ASP A 168 9.04 -2.64 5.99
N GLN A 169 8.11 -2.02 6.72
CA GLN A 169 6.90 -1.43 6.16
C GLN A 169 6.68 -0.01 6.72
N TYR A 170 6.17 0.87 5.88
CA TYR A 170 5.83 2.25 6.21
C TYR A 170 4.66 2.73 5.35
N ILE A 171 4.01 3.81 5.78
CA ILE A 171 3.01 4.51 4.98
C ILE A 171 3.72 5.64 4.23
N ASP A 172 3.56 5.70 2.91
CA ASP A 172 4.12 6.77 2.09
C ASP A 172 3.31 8.08 2.18
N ALA A 173 3.80 9.15 1.55
CA ALA A 173 3.13 10.45 1.54
C ALA A 173 1.74 10.43 0.87
N THR A 174 1.40 9.38 0.11
CA THR A 174 0.06 9.18 -0.50
C THR A 174 -0.90 8.38 0.40
N GLY A 175 -0.46 8.01 1.61
CA GLY A 175 -1.24 7.18 2.53
C GLY A 175 -1.23 5.68 2.18
N LYS A 176 -0.36 5.23 1.26
CA LYS A 176 -0.26 3.82 0.86
C LYS A 176 0.80 3.08 1.66
N ALA A 177 0.51 1.82 2.01
CA ALA A 177 1.49 0.93 2.61
C ALA A 177 2.55 0.50 1.58
N ARG A 178 3.81 0.74 1.92
CA ARG A 178 5.00 0.32 1.18
C ARG A 178 5.79 -0.68 1.98
N GLN A 179 6.50 -1.55 1.27
CA GLN A 179 7.37 -2.54 1.87
C GLN A 179 8.74 -2.50 1.21
N ILE A 180 9.75 -2.76 2.03
CA ILE A 180 11.14 -2.88 1.61
C ILE A 180 11.70 -4.18 2.18
N PHE A 181 12.40 -4.94 1.34
CA PHE A 181 13.16 -6.11 1.74
C PHE A 181 14.65 -5.84 1.53
N TYR A 182 15.44 -5.97 2.59
CA TYR A 182 16.88 -5.98 2.53
C TYR A 182 17.34 -7.44 2.56
N THR A 183 17.95 -7.89 1.46
CA THR A 183 18.51 -9.25 1.35
C THR A 183 19.93 -9.32 1.93
N GLN A 184 20.37 -10.51 2.34
CA GLN A 184 21.76 -10.72 2.80
C GLN A 184 22.83 -10.33 1.77
N ASN A 185 22.50 -10.33 0.47
CA ASN A 185 23.42 -9.96 -0.60
C ASN A 185 23.50 -8.43 -0.84
N GLY A 186 22.86 -7.62 0.01
CA GLY A 186 22.84 -6.15 -0.12
C GLY A 186 21.84 -5.62 -1.13
N THR A 187 21.08 -6.48 -1.83
CA THR A 187 19.99 -6.03 -2.70
C THR A 187 18.80 -5.57 -1.86
N THR A 188 18.36 -4.33 -2.10
CA THR A 188 17.13 -3.76 -1.56
C THR A 188 16.01 -3.89 -2.59
N ILE A 189 14.89 -4.52 -2.21
CA ILE A 189 13.70 -4.66 -3.07
C ILE A 189 12.62 -3.74 -2.51
N HIS A 190 12.21 -2.76 -3.30
CA HIS A 190 11.13 -1.83 -2.99
C HIS A 190 9.83 -2.30 -3.63
N GLY A 191 8.70 -2.14 -2.93
CA GLY A 191 7.40 -2.54 -3.46
C GLY A 191 6.21 -1.93 -2.75
N HIS A 192 5.04 -2.28 -3.26
CA HIS A 192 3.79 -2.18 -2.51
C HIS A 192 3.85 -3.16 -1.33
N ALA A 193 3.10 -2.94 -0.26
CA ALA A 193 3.09 -3.87 0.88
C ALA A 193 2.31 -5.19 0.61
N GLU A 194 1.98 -5.46 -0.65
CA GLU A 194 1.08 -6.53 -1.11
C GLU A 194 -0.23 -6.61 -0.31
N SER A 195 -0.70 -5.47 0.23
CA SER A 195 -1.81 -5.37 1.18
C SER A 195 -3.19 -5.36 0.52
N GLY A 196 -3.31 -5.79 -0.75
CA GLY A 196 -4.59 -5.84 -1.49
C GLY A 196 -5.32 -4.50 -1.69
N ASP A 197 -4.92 -3.42 -1.01
CA ASP A 197 -5.64 -2.13 -0.95
C ASP A 197 -5.75 -1.44 -2.32
N ASP A 198 -4.87 -1.76 -3.26
CA ASP A 198 -4.93 -1.27 -4.64
C ASP A 198 -6.00 -1.98 -5.49
N LEU A 199 -6.38 -3.22 -5.12
CA LEU A 199 -7.52 -3.95 -5.69
C LEU A 199 -8.82 -3.73 -4.90
N PHE A 200 -8.72 -3.58 -3.58
CA PHE A 200 -9.84 -3.47 -2.65
C PHE A 200 -9.70 -2.24 -1.72
N PRO A 201 -9.86 -1.00 -2.22
CA PRO A 201 -9.65 0.21 -1.41
C PRO A 201 -10.49 0.29 -0.12
N THR A 202 -11.65 -0.38 -0.09
CA THR A 202 -12.54 -0.47 1.08
C THR A 202 -11.96 -1.26 2.25
N LEU A 203 -10.84 -1.97 2.08
CA LEU A 203 -10.11 -2.56 3.20
C LEU A 203 -9.62 -1.51 4.20
N ARG A 204 -9.36 -0.27 3.74
CA ARG A 204 -8.97 0.87 4.58
C ARG A 204 -10.08 1.33 5.54
N ASP A 205 -11.35 1.03 5.23
CA ASP A 205 -12.49 1.32 6.10
C ASP A 205 -12.53 0.39 7.33
N ILE A 206 -11.82 -0.75 7.28
CA ILE A 206 -11.72 -1.71 8.39
C ILE A 206 -10.65 -1.23 9.38
N THR A 207 -11.07 -0.30 10.24
CA THR A 207 -10.21 0.28 11.27
C THR A 207 -10.07 -0.63 12.49
N PHE A 208 -8.93 -0.51 13.17
CA PHE A 208 -8.67 -1.12 14.47
C PHE A 208 -8.37 -0.04 15.49
N THR A 209 -8.73 -0.28 16.75
CA THR A 209 -8.31 0.60 17.86
C THR A 209 -6.78 0.54 17.96
N ASN A 210 -6.10 1.67 17.83
CA ASN A 210 -4.65 1.73 18.05
C ASN A 210 -4.34 1.17 19.45
N PRO A 211 -3.30 0.31 19.59
CA PRO A 211 -2.84 -0.12 20.91
C PRO A 211 -2.44 1.14 21.69
N GLN A 212 -3.13 1.38 22.79
CA GLN A 212 -2.63 2.31 23.80
C GLN A 212 -1.28 1.75 24.28
N PRO A 213 -0.21 2.55 24.33
CA PRO A 213 1.00 2.10 25.02
C PRO A 213 0.59 1.69 26.44
N PRO A 214 1.01 0.51 26.93
CA PRO A 214 0.69 0.11 28.29
C PRO A 214 1.12 1.20 29.26
N LYS A 215 0.24 1.52 30.22
CA LYS A 215 0.52 2.47 31.30
C LYS A 215 1.53 1.88 32.29
N HIS A 216 2.75 1.64 31.83
CA HIS A 216 3.87 1.48 32.73
C HIS A 216 4.10 2.82 33.42
N PRO A 217 4.34 2.85 34.75
CA PRO A 217 4.95 4.03 35.35
C PRO A 217 6.26 4.33 34.60
N PRO A 218 6.70 5.60 34.52
CA PRO A 218 8.00 5.92 33.95
C PRO A 218 9.06 5.05 34.64
N PRO A 219 10.07 4.54 33.92
CA PRO A 219 11.14 3.78 34.54
C PRO A 219 11.72 4.62 35.66
N GLN A 220 11.71 4.07 36.88
CA GLN A 220 12.41 4.68 38.01
C GLN A 220 13.85 4.94 37.55
N PRO A 221 14.46 6.08 37.89
CA PRO A 221 15.86 6.32 37.59
C PRO A 221 16.69 5.33 38.41
N ASN A 222 16.98 4.18 37.81
CA ASN A 222 17.77 3.13 38.43
C ASN A 222 19.12 3.72 38.81
N THR A 223 19.48 3.57 40.08
CA THR A 223 20.89 3.61 40.50
C THR A 223 21.71 2.72 39.58
N PRO A 224 22.99 3.04 39.31
CA PRO A 224 23.83 2.26 38.40
C PRO A 224 24.21 0.92 39.03
N GLU A 225 23.28 -0.03 39.06
CA GLU A 225 23.57 -1.44 39.28
C GLU A 225 24.44 -1.95 38.13
N SER A 226 25.47 -2.70 38.51
CA SER A 226 26.39 -3.30 37.54
C SER A 226 25.63 -4.26 36.59
N PRO A 227 25.95 -4.31 35.29
CA PRO A 227 25.21 -5.12 34.32
C PRO A 227 25.49 -6.62 34.52
N THR A 228 24.76 -7.25 35.44
CA THR A 228 24.98 -8.64 35.87
C THR A 228 24.28 -9.70 35.01
N ARG A 229 23.56 -9.31 33.95
CA ARG A 229 22.99 -10.26 32.99
C ARG A 229 23.27 -9.84 31.54
N ARG A 230 24.05 -10.67 30.83
CA ARG A 230 24.04 -10.65 29.35
C ARG A 230 22.59 -10.77 28.88
N ARG A 231 22.17 -9.91 27.97
CA ARG A 231 20.83 -9.99 27.37
C ARG A 231 20.68 -11.35 26.69
N PRO A 232 19.46 -11.96 26.70
CA PRO A 232 19.25 -13.19 25.97
C PRO A 232 19.52 -12.95 24.48
N ARG A 233 20.19 -13.90 23.81
CA ARG A 233 20.62 -13.82 22.39
C ARG A 233 19.52 -13.34 21.43
N LEU A 234 18.26 -13.65 21.73
CA LEU A 234 17.08 -13.19 20.99
C LEU A 234 16.89 -11.67 21.09
N ALA A 235 16.94 -11.09 22.29
CA ALA A 235 16.76 -9.65 22.51
C ALA A 235 17.88 -8.81 21.88
N ASP A 236 19.12 -9.32 21.84
CA ASP A 236 20.22 -8.69 21.10
C ASP A 236 20.01 -8.79 19.58
N THR A 237 19.49 -9.92 19.09
CA THR A 237 19.15 -10.09 17.67
C THR A 237 18.04 -9.12 17.25
N HIS A 238 16.97 -9.01 18.04
CA HIS A 238 15.88 -8.06 17.79
C HIS A 238 16.38 -6.61 17.86
N ALA A 239 17.18 -6.25 18.87
CA ALA A 239 17.75 -4.91 19.00
C ALA A 239 18.65 -4.55 17.81
N ARG A 240 19.51 -5.47 17.35
CA ARG A 240 20.33 -5.28 16.14
C ARG A 240 19.46 -5.03 14.91
N ARG A 241 18.42 -5.84 14.68
CA ARG A 241 17.51 -5.70 13.54
C ARG A 241 16.71 -4.40 13.59
N ARG A 242 16.27 -3.94 14.77
CA ARG A 242 15.63 -2.62 14.93
C ARG A 242 16.58 -1.48 14.55
N GLN A 243 17.81 -1.48 15.08
CA GLN A 243 18.84 -0.51 14.71
C GLN A 243 19.17 -0.54 13.21
N GLU A 244 19.13 -1.72 12.59
CA GLU A 244 19.37 -1.89 11.15
C GLU A 244 18.24 -1.29 10.31
N ARG A 245 16.97 -1.55 10.65
CA ARG A 245 15.82 -0.85 10.01
C ARG A 245 15.92 0.67 10.20
N GLU A 246 16.28 1.15 11.39
CA GLU A 246 16.48 2.59 11.64
C GLU A 246 17.59 3.21 10.78
N ARG A 247 18.73 2.52 10.61
CA ARG A 247 19.81 2.96 9.70
C ARG A 247 19.32 3.01 8.26
N ASN A 248 18.63 1.97 7.81
CA ASN A 248 18.15 1.89 6.43
C ASN A 248 17.10 2.97 6.14
N ARG A 249 16.16 3.22 7.07
CA ARG A 249 15.20 4.35 6.99
C ARG A 249 15.90 5.72 6.91
N LYS A 250 16.99 5.93 7.66
CA LYS A 250 17.79 7.16 7.58
C LYS A 250 18.51 7.30 6.24
N ALA A 251 19.06 6.21 5.70
CA ALA A 251 19.67 6.19 4.38
C ALA A 251 18.65 6.57 3.28
N LEU A 252 17.48 5.93 3.29
CA LEU A 252 16.38 6.21 2.35
C LEU A 252 15.85 7.64 2.45
N GLY A 253 15.73 8.19 3.66
CA GLY A 253 15.39 9.60 3.87
C GLY A 253 16.45 10.54 3.29
N GLY A 254 17.72 10.15 3.35
CA GLY A 254 18.83 10.84 2.68
C GLY A 254 18.74 10.75 1.16
N GLU A 255 18.53 9.56 0.60
CA GLU A 255 18.41 9.32 -0.85
C GLU A 255 17.21 10.05 -1.45
N HIS A 256 16.04 10.05 -0.79
CA HIS A 256 14.89 10.85 -1.25
C HIS A 256 15.16 12.35 -1.16
N ALA A 257 15.87 12.82 -0.13
CA ALA A 257 16.27 14.23 -0.04
C ALA A 257 17.32 14.62 -1.10
N ASP A 258 18.17 13.68 -1.52
CA ASP A 258 19.19 13.89 -2.55
C ASP A 258 18.59 13.85 -3.97
N GLN A 259 17.69 12.89 -4.25
CA GLN A 259 16.88 12.88 -5.48
C GLN A 259 16.02 14.15 -5.60
N THR A 260 15.49 14.68 -4.49
CA THR A 260 14.76 15.97 -4.48
C THR A 260 15.68 17.16 -4.77
N ARG A 261 16.97 17.10 -4.41
CA ARG A 261 17.96 18.13 -4.79
C ARG A 261 18.40 18.01 -6.25
N LEU A 262 18.61 16.79 -6.75
CA LEU A 262 19.02 16.53 -8.13
C LEU A 262 17.89 16.81 -9.13
N GLY A 263 16.63 16.64 -8.72
CA GLY A 263 15.44 17.01 -9.49
C GLY A 263 15.16 18.52 -9.59
N ALA A 264 16.03 19.37 -9.02
CA ALA A 264 15.98 20.82 -9.18
C ALA A 264 16.86 21.35 -10.34
N HIS A 265 17.39 20.46 -11.18
CA HIS A 265 18.02 20.81 -12.45
C HIS A 265 17.02 20.68 -13.60
N ASP A 266 17.03 21.66 -14.50
CA ASP A 266 16.11 21.74 -15.65
C ASP A 266 16.08 20.43 -16.46
N PRO A 267 14.91 20.03 -17.00
CA PRO A 267 14.84 18.89 -17.90
C PRO A 267 15.73 19.14 -19.13
N PRO A 268 16.49 18.14 -19.61
CA PRO A 268 17.32 18.29 -20.79
C PRO A 268 16.43 18.61 -22.01
N PRO A 269 16.85 19.55 -22.89
CA PRO A 269 15.96 20.14 -23.89
C PRO A 269 15.79 19.25 -25.14
N TYR A 270 14.90 18.26 -25.08
CA TYR A 270 14.44 17.46 -26.23
C TYR A 270 12.96 17.07 -26.11
#